data_AF-A0A975EH39-F1
#
_entry.id   AF-A0A975EH39-F1
#
_cell.length_a   1.000
_cell.length_b   1.000
_cell.length_c   1.000
_cell.angle_alpha   90.00
_cell.angle_beta   90.00
_cell.angle_gamma   90.00
#
_symmetry.space_group_name_H-M   'P 1'
#
loop_
_entity.id
_entity.type
_entity.pdbx_description
1 polymer ?
#
loop_
_entity_poly.entity_id
_entity_poly.type
_entity_poly.pdbx_seq_one_letter_code
_entity_poly.pdbx_strand_id
1 'polypeptide(L)'
;MSEPSIEFYNAAVDAIQSGDLTSALSAAENSLTENPSDPETWQLYVMVLSALGRKEDAAKATEKLKELGLSEADEFLMKAAEAVSAGDLNNALRHYESAFLAAPERPEIHSAYALALMQAGKANEAQAAAEKAVSLAPDDSRANYALGHILRVSGDKDAALEALTKAVSAEPEMMIALYEQGMILAEKGRLEEALSNFEKFLEIHPDDPSASEALATIREQMGA
;
A
#
# COMPACT_ATOMS: atom_id res chain seq x y z
N MET A 1 5.07 17.53 -24.00
CA MET A 1 5.85 18.01 -22.86
C MET A 1 4.87 18.10 -21.71
N SER A 2 5.09 17.34 -20.65
CA SER A 2 4.35 17.44 -19.39
C SER A 2 4.55 18.83 -18.79
N GLU A 3 3.58 19.31 -18.02
CA GLU A 3 3.78 20.54 -17.23
C GLU A 3 4.85 20.26 -16.14
N PRO A 4 5.74 21.21 -15.83
CA PRO A 4 6.80 21.01 -14.84
C PRO A 4 6.29 20.55 -13.46
N SER A 5 5.10 20.97 -13.06
CA SER A 5 4.42 20.50 -11.83
C SER A 5 4.16 18.99 -11.85
N ILE A 6 3.72 18.44 -12.99
CA ILE A 6 3.47 17.01 -13.16
C ILE A 6 4.79 16.23 -13.12
N GLU A 7 5.88 16.79 -13.66
CA GLU A 7 7.20 16.15 -13.60
C GLU A 7 7.72 16.05 -12.17
N PHE A 8 7.60 17.14 -11.40
CA PHE A 8 7.98 17.13 -9.99
C PHE A 8 7.07 16.25 -9.13
N TYR A 9 5.77 16.23 -9.41
CA TYR A 9 4.84 15.32 -8.76
C TYR A 9 5.24 13.85 -8.98
N ASN A 10 5.47 13.45 -10.24
CA ASN A 10 5.90 12.08 -10.56
C ASN A 10 7.24 11.74 -9.91
N ALA A 11 8.21 12.67 -9.94
CA ALA A 11 9.49 12.47 -9.26
C ALA A 11 9.33 12.27 -7.74
N ALA A 12 8.37 12.94 -7.11
CA ALA A 12 8.06 12.73 -5.70
C ALA A 12 7.50 11.32 -5.45
N VAL A 13 6.58 10.86 -6.31
CA VAL A 13 6.01 9.51 -6.24
C VAL A 13 7.08 8.43 -6.41
N ASP A 14 7.94 8.54 -7.41
CA ASP A 14 9.04 7.59 -7.67
C ASP A 14 10.03 7.54 -6.49
N ALA A 15 10.33 8.71 -5.90
CA ALA A 15 11.19 8.81 -4.73
C ALA A 15 10.55 8.17 -3.49
N ILE A 16 9.23 8.28 -3.31
CA ILE A 16 8.50 7.55 -2.25
C ILE A 16 8.61 6.03 -2.46
N GLN A 17 8.41 5.55 -3.69
CA GLN A 17 8.46 4.12 -4.02
C GLN A 17 9.84 3.52 -3.78
N SER A 18 10.89 4.26 -4.09
CA SER A 18 12.29 3.88 -3.83
C SER A 18 12.73 4.09 -2.37
N GLY A 19 11.88 4.67 -1.51
CA GLY A 19 12.18 4.94 -0.11
C GLY A 19 13.07 6.16 0.14
N ASP A 20 13.42 6.93 -0.90
CA ASP A 20 14.18 8.17 -0.76
C ASP A 20 13.27 9.34 -0.36
N LEU A 21 12.94 9.39 0.93
CA LEU A 21 12.08 10.43 1.51
C LEU A 21 12.68 11.85 1.39
N THR A 22 14.00 11.99 1.22
CA THR A 22 14.63 13.32 1.09
C THR A 22 14.42 13.86 -0.32
N SER A 23 14.63 13.03 -1.34
CA SER A 23 14.33 13.40 -2.72
C SER A 23 12.82 13.60 -2.93
N ALA A 24 11.99 12.77 -2.29
CA ALA A 24 10.54 12.93 -2.33
C ALA A 24 10.08 14.29 -1.77
N LEU A 25 10.68 14.71 -0.65
CA LEU A 25 10.38 16.00 -0.02
C LEU A 25 10.72 17.17 -0.96
N SER A 26 11.93 17.16 -1.52
CA SER A 26 12.41 18.20 -2.44
C SER A 26 11.55 18.28 -3.70
N ALA A 27 11.19 17.13 -4.28
CA ALA A 27 10.33 17.06 -5.46
C ALA A 27 8.92 17.60 -5.17
N ALA A 28 8.33 17.24 -4.03
CA ALA A 28 7.03 17.79 -3.61
C ALA A 28 7.08 19.31 -3.40
N GLU A 29 8.14 19.84 -2.79
CA GLU A 29 8.32 21.30 -2.60
C GLU A 29 8.46 22.04 -3.94
N ASN A 30 9.16 21.46 -4.91
CA ASN A 30 9.25 22.03 -6.26
C ASN A 30 7.90 22.01 -6.98
N SER A 31 7.13 20.92 -6.88
CA SER A 31 5.77 20.85 -7.44
C SER A 31 4.86 21.92 -6.81
N LEU A 32 4.89 22.08 -5.47
CA LEU A 32 4.10 23.10 -4.76
C LEU A 32 4.55 24.53 -5.06
N THR A 33 5.80 24.74 -5.47
CA THR A 33 6.27 26.06 -5.91
C THR A 33 5.62 26.44 -7.24
N GLU A 34 5.44 25.49 -8.15
CA GLU A 34 4.80 25.69 -9.46
C GLU A 34 3.25 25.73 -9.35
N ASN A 35 2.67 24.86 -8.53
CA ASN A 35 1.22 24.82 -8.29
C ASN A 35 0.90 24.73 -6.78
N PRO A 36 0.86 25.88 -6.06
CA PRO A 36 0.60 25.91 -4.62
C PRO A 36 -0.82 25.49 -4.22
N SER A 37 -1.72 25.36 -5.18
CA SER A 37 -3.13 24.99 -4.98
C SER A 37 -3.42 23.52 -5.28
N ASP A 38 -2.41 22.72 -5.59
CA ASP A 38 -2.60 21.30 -5.93
C ASP A 38 -2.81 20.44 -4.68
N PRO A 39 -4.05 19.96 -4.41
CA PRO A 39 -4.32 19.12 -3.24
C PRO A 39 -3.57 17.77 -3.31
N GLU A 40 -3.29 17.23 -4.50
CA GLU A 40 -2.61 15.94 -4.64
C GLU A 40 -1.14 16.04 -4.19
N THR A 41 -0.42 17.07 -4.64
CA THR A 41 0.94 17.33 -4.15
C THR A 41 0.96 17.65 -2.65
N TRP A 42 -0.03 18.40 -2.13
CA TRP A 42 -0.12 18.67 -0.68
C TRP A 42 -0.34 17.37 0.13
N GLN A 43 -1.12 16.41 -0.37
CA GLN A 43 -1.27 15.09 0.25
C GLN A 43 0.07 14.34 0.31
N LEU A 44 0.81 14.28 -0.82
CA LEU A 44 2.15 13.68 -0.85
C LEU A 44 3.10 14.37 0.13
N TYR A 45 3.06 15.70 0.19
CA TYR A 45 3.90 16.48 1.08
C TYR A 45 3.65 16.16 2.56
N VAL A 46 2.38 16.03 2.97
CA VAL A 46 2.03 15.61 4.34
C VAL A 46 2.56 14.20 4.62
N MET A 47 2.39 13.26 3.67
CA MET A 47 2.86 11.89 3.83
C MET A 47 4.37 11.83 4.04
N VAL A 48 5.14 12.52 3.20
CA VAL A 48 6.61 12.56 3.30
C VAL A 48 7.07 13.23 4.59
N LEU A 49 6.48 14.36 4.99
CA LEU A 49 6.80 15.03 6.25
C LEU A 49 6.53 14.12 7.46
N SER A 50 5.43 13.36 7.42
CA SER A 50 5.06 12.41 8.47
C SER A 50 6.07 11.26 8.56
N ALA A 51 6.45 10.69 7.42
CA ALA A 51 7.46 9.63 7.35
C ALA A 51 8.85 10.08 7.83
N LEU A 52 9.21 11.35 7.60
CA LEU A 52 10.43 11.99 8.11
C LEU A 52 10.34 12.38 9.60
N GLY A 53 9.19 12.18 10.26
CA GLY A 53 8.98 12.57 11.66
C GLY A 53 8.83 14.07 11.89
N ARG A 54 8.64 14.87 10.83
CA ARG A 54 8.43 16.33 10.90
C ARG A 54 6.97 16.67 11.25
N LYS A 55 6.55 16.26 12.44
CA LYS A 55 5.13 16.31 12.89
C LYS A 55 4.51 17.71 12.82
N GLU A 56 5.23 18.75 13.23
CA GLU A 56 4.71 20.12 13.22
C GLU A 56 4.47 20.64 11.81
N ASP A 57 5.34 20.29 10.87
CA ASP A 57 5.22 20.73 9.48
C ASP A 57 4.12 19.94 8.77
N ALA A 58 4.01 18.63 9.04
CA ALA A 58 2.93 17.79 8.55
C ALA A 58 1.55 18.32 8.99
N ALA A 59 1.44 18.78 10.25
CA ALA A 59 0.21 19.38 10.76
C ALA A 59 -0.16 20.67 10.02
N LYS A 60 0.81 21.57 9.79
CA LYS A 60 0.58 22.81 9.02
C LYS A 60 0.18 22.52 7.57
N ALA A 61 0.84 21.56 6.93
CA ALA A 61 0.52 21.13 5.57
C ALA A 61 -0.88 20.51 5.49
N THR A 62 -1.32 19.79 6.52
CA THR A 62 -2.68 19.24 6.62
C THR A 62 -3.74 20.33 6.73
N GLU A 63 -3.51 21.37 7.54
CA GLU A 63 -4.41 22.53 7.59
C GLU A 63 -4.51 23.21 6.22
N LYS A 64 -3.39 23.31 5.48
CA LYS A 64 -3.42 23.87 4.13
C LYS A 64 -4.23 23.02 3.16
N LEU A 65 -4.04 21.70 3.21
CA LEU A 65 -4.79 20.75 2.40
C LEU A 65 -6.29 20.80 2.71
N LYS A 66 -6.67 21.05 3.96
CA LYS A 66 -8.06 21.26 4.37
C LYS A 66 -8.67 22.53 3.76
N GLU A 67 -7.92 23.63 3.71
CA GLU A 67 -8.36 24.84 2.99
C GLU A 67 -8.59 24.58 1.49
N LEU A 68 -7.86 23.63 0.91
CA LEU A 68 -7.97 23.22 -0.49
C LEU A 68 -9.08 22.19 -0.76
N GLY A 69 -9.84 21.79 0.26
CA GLY A 69 -11.00 20.92 0.09
C GLY A 69 -10.78 19.44 0.38
N LEU A 70 -9.81 19.10 1.25
CA LEU A 70 -9.67 17.74 1.77
C LEU A 70 -11.01 17.19 2.25
N SER A 71 -11.39 16.01 1.78
CA SER A 71 -12.62 15.37 2.23
C SER A 71 -12.49 14.88 3.67
N GLU A 72 -13.60 14.82 4.39
CA GLU A 72 -13.63 14.27 5.75
C GLU A 72 -13.15 12.82 5.80
N ALA A 73 -13.46 12.03 4.77
CA ALA A 73 -12.98 10.66 4.63
C ALA A 73 -11.45 10.59 4.49
N ASP A 74 -10.84 11.47 3.68
CA ASP A 74 -9.39 11.53 3.52
C ASP A 74 -8.68 12.00 4.79
N GLU A 75 -9.26 12.97 5.51
CA GLU A 75 -8.74 13.40 6.82
C GLU A 75 -8.66 12.21 7.79
N PHE A 76 -9.72 11.40 7.86
CA PHE A 76 -9.74 10.23 8.72
C PHE A 76 -8.80 9.11 8.22
N LEU A 77 -8.65 8.91 6.92
CA LEU A 77 -7.68 7.97 6.36
C LEU A 77 -6.24 8.35 6.73
N MET A 78 -5.89 9.63 6.65
CA MET A 78 -4.57 10.13 7.02
C MET A 78 -4.27 9.88 8.51
N LYS A 79 -5.23 10.17 9.39
CA LYS A 79 -5.11 9.88 10.83
C LYS A 79 -5.03 8.38 11.12
N ALA A 80 -5.77 7.56 10.37
CA ALA A 80 -5.70 6.11 10.50
C ALA A 80 -4.31 5.59 10.12
N ALA A 81 -3.75 6.04 9.00
CA ALA A 81 -2.40 5.67 8.56
C ALA A 81 -1.32 6.11 9.55
N GLU A 82 -1.44 7.31 10.14
CA GLU A 82 -0.54 7.78 11.19
C GLU A 82 -0.63 6.87 12.43
N ALA A 83 -1.84 6.52 12.87
CA ALA A 83 -2.04 5.65 14.02
C ALA A 83 -1.51 4.21 13.77
N VAL A 84 -1.67 3.66 12.56
CA VAL A 84 -1.04 2.38 12.17
C VAL A 84 0.49 2.48 12.27
N SER A 85 1.07 3.57 11.75
CA SER A 85 2.51 3.80 11.77
C SER A 85 3.06 3.96 13.20
N ALA A 86 2.24 4.52 14.11
CA ALA A 86 2.54 4.62 15.53
C ALA A 86 2.31 3.32 16.31
N GLY A 87 1.77 2.27 15.68
CA GLY A 87 1.39 1.01 16.33
C GLY A 87 0.12 1.13 17.20
N ASP A 88 -0.60 2.26 17.13
CA ASP A 88 -1.83 2.48 17.87
C ASP A 88 -3.04 1.97 17.07
N LEU A 89 -3.18 0.65 17.06
CA LEU A 89 -4.25 -0.02 16.31
C LEU A 89 -5.65 0.38 16.78
N ASN A 90 -5.82 0.74 18.06
CA ASN A 90 -7.13 1.16 18.57
C ASN A 90 -7.57 2.49 17.94
N ASN A 91 -6.68 3.48 17.89
CA ASN A 91 -7.00 4.74 17.23
C ASN A 91 -7.08 4.58 15.71
N ALA A 92 -6.25 3.73 15.10
CA ALA A 92 -6.35 3.41 13.68
C ALA A 92 -7.74 2.90 13.30
N LEU A 93 -8.25 1.89 14.01
CA LEU A 93 -9.58 1.33 13.74
C LEU A 93 -10.70 2.38 13.91
N ARG A 94 -10.62 3.24 14.93
CA ARG A 94 -11.59 4.33 15.12
C ARG A 94 -11.57 5.33 13.98
N HIS A 95 -10.39 5.68 13.48
CA HIS A 95 -10.26 6.58 12.35
C HIS A 95 -10.78 5.94 11.06
N TYR A 96 -10.51 4.67 10.81
CA TYR A 96 -11.11 3.95 9.68
C TYR A 96 -12.64 3.86 9.79
N GLU A 97 -13.20 3.63 10.97
CA GLU A 97 -14.66 3.66 11.19
C GLU A 97 -15.25 5.02 10.82
N SER A 98 -14.60 6.12 11.22
CA SER A 98 -15.02 7.46 10.83
C SER A 98 -14.88 7.73 9.32
N ALA A 99 -13.79 7.27 8.69
CA ALA A 99 -13.60 7.37 7.25
C ALA A 99 -14.70 6.60 6.50
N PHE A 100 -15.02 5.39 6.97
CA PHE A 100 -16.08 4.55 6.44
C PHE A 100 -17.46 5.23 6.56
N LEU A 101 -17.76 5.86 7.69
CA LEU A 101 -19.01 6.61 7.86
C LEU A 101 -19.12 7.81 6.90
N ALA A 102 -17.99 8.48 6.61
CA ALA A 102 -17.95 9.61 5.69
C ALA A 102 -18.09 9.18 4.21
N ALA A 103 -17.52 8.02 3.83
CA ALA A 103 -17.53 7.53 2.45
C ALA A 103 -17.60 5.99 2.35
N PRO A 104 -18.78 5.37 2.60
CA PRO A 104 -18.90 3.92 2.79
C PRO A 104 -18.68 3.07 1.54
N GLU A 105 -18.72 3.66 0.35
CA GLU A 105 -18.56 2.95 -0.93
C GLU A 105 -17.16 3.13 -1.54
N ARG A 106 -16.17 3.63 -0.77
CA ARG A 106 -14.78 3.74 -1.24
C ARG A 106 -14.00 2.45 -0.96
N PRO A 107 -13.52 1.73 -1.99
CA PRO A 107 -12.80 0.47 -1.82
C PRO A 107 -11.50 0.65 -1.03
N GLU A 108 -10.78 1.77 -1.21
CA GLU A 108 -9.52 2.02 -0.49
C GLU A 108 -9.69 2.01 1.03
N ILE A 109 -10.82 2.54 1.54
CA ILE A 109 -11.12 2.58 2.98
C ILE A 109 -11.32 1.15 3.51
N HIS A 110 -12.09 0.33 2.78
CA HIS A 110 -12.34 -1.06 3.15
C HIS A 110 -11.05 -1.89 3.13
N SER A 111 -10.21 -1.73 2.11
CA SER A 111 -8.93 -2.44 2.01
C SER A 111 -8.00 -2.09 3.17
N ALA A 112 -7.82 -0.79 3.46
CA ALA A 112 -6.94 -0.35 4.54
C ALA A 112 -7.47 -0.74 5.93
N TYR A 113 -8.79 -0.63 6.14
CA TYR A 113 -9.44 -1.07 7.37
C TYR A 113 -9.30 -2.57 7.58
N ALA A 114 -9.44 -3.37 6.52
CA ALA A 114 -9.28 -4.82 6.58
C ALA A 114 -7.87 -5.23 7.04
N LEU A 115 -6.83 -4.59 6.51
CA LEU A 115 -5.45 -4.84 6.93
C LEU A 115 -5.22 -4.46 8.40
N ALA A 116 -5.76 -3.33 8.85
CA ALA A 116 -5.66 -2.90 10.25
C ALA A 116 -6.42 -3.83 11.20
N LEU A 117 -7.61 -4.32 10.80
CA LEU A 117 -8.37 -5.33 11.54
C LEU A 117 -7.59 -6.63 11.67
N MET A 118 -6.90 -7.04 10.60
CA MET A 118 -6.08 -8.24 10.60
C MET A 118 -4.90 -8.11 11.58
N GLN A 119 -4.23 -6.96 11.56
CA GLN A 119 -3.15 -6.65 12.50
C GLN A 119 -3.64 -6.61 13.96
N ALA A 120 -4.90 -6.19 14.18
CA ALA A 120 -5.56 -6.22 15.49
C ALA A 120 -6.07 -7.62 15.90
N GLY A 121 -5.87 -8.66 15.09
CA GLY A 121 -6.30 -10.03 15.38
C GLY A 121 -7.79 -10.29 15.13
N LYS A 122 -8.50 -9.36 14.47
CA LYS A 122 -9.93 -9.46 14.17
C LYS A 122 -10.18 -10.09 12.80
N ALA A 123 -9.72 -11.32 12.61
CA ALA A 123 -9.68 -11.97 11.30
C ALA A 123 -11.04 -12.02 10.55
N ASN A 124 -12.14 -12.32 11.25
CA ASN A 124 -13.47 -12.39 10.62
C ASN A 124 -13.96 -11.01 10.12
N GLU A 125 -13.72 -9.95 10.90
CA GLU A 125 -14.06 -8.58 10.50
C GLU A 125 -13.18 -8.14 9.33
N ALA A 126 -11.88 -8.50 9.37
CA ALA A 126 -10.92 -8.19 8.31
C ALA A 126 -11.34 -8.81 6.97
N GLN A 127 -11.68 -10.10 6.97
CA GLN A 127 -12.12 -10.79 5.75
C GLN A 127 -13.38 -10.14 5.16
N ALA A 128 -14.39 -9.86 5.98
CA ALA A 128 -15.61 -9.21 5.51
C ALA A 128 -15.35 -7.82 4.89
N ALA A 129 -14.45 -7.03 5.50
CA ALA A 129 -14.06 -5.74 4.96
C ALA A 129 -13.31 -5.88 3.62
N ALA A 130 -12.38 -6.84 3.50
CA ALA A 130 -11.66 -7.08 2.26
C ALA A 130 -12.56 -7.60 1.12
N GLU A 131 -13.50 -8.48 1.43
CA GLU A 131 -14.52 -8.95 0.47
C GLU A 131 -15.39 -7.78 -0.03
N LYS A 132 -15.78 -6.86 0.88
CA LYS A 132 -16.50 -5.64 0.49
C LYS A 132 -15.64 -4.75 -0.41
N ALA A 133 -14.35 -4.56 -0.11
CA ALA A 133 -13.45 -3.79 -0.97
C ALA A 133 -13.40 -4.36 -2.40
N VAL A 134 -13.21 -5.68 -2.54
CA VAL A 134 -13.21 -6.36 -3.85
C VAL A 134 -14.57 -6.27 -4.53
N SER A 135 -15.68 -6.32 -3.78
CA SER A 135 -17.01 -6.17 -4.37
C SER A 135 -17.28 -4.77 -4.95
N LEU A 136 -16.67 -3.74 -4.34
CA LEU A 136 -16.76 -2.35 -4.78
C LEU A 136 -15.88 -2.08 -5.99
N ALA A 137 -14.68 -2.66 -6.01
CA ALA A 137 -13.74 -2.54 -7.11
C ALA A 137 -13.07 -3.90 -7.42
N PRO A 138 -13.70 -4.74 -8.26
CA PRO A 138 -13.23 -6.10 -8.53
C PRO A 138 -11.83 -6.18 -9.17
N ASP A 139 -11.45 -5.14 -9.92
CA ASP A 139 -10.20 -5.05 -10.65
C ASP A 139 -9.14 -4.20 -9.92
N ASP A 140 -9.43 -3.74 -8.70
CA ASP A 140 -8.47 -2.94 -7.91
C ASP A 140 -7.39 -3.84 -7.31
N SER A 141 -6.12 -3.50 -7.59
CA SER A 141 -4.96 -4.28 -7.15
C SER A 141 -4.87 -4.36 -5.61
N ARG A 142 -5.11 -3.23 -4.93
CA ARG A 142 -4.99 -3.11 -3.47
C ARG A 142 -6.09 -3.87 -2.73
N ALA A 143 -7.32 -3.84 -3.23
CA ALA A 143 -8.44 -4.61 -2.70
C ALA A 143 -8.19 -6.12 -2.82
N ASN A 144 -7.74 -6.58 -3.99
CA ASN A 144 -7.39 -7.98 -4.20
C ASN A 144 -6.18 -8.40 -3.36
N TYR A 145 -5.18 -7.52 -3.17
CA TYR A 145 -4.06 -7.77 -2.26
C TYR A 145 -4.53 -7.92 -0.82
N ALA A 146 -5.35 -6.99 -0.31
CA ALA A 146 -5.86 -7.05 1.06
C ALA A 146 -6.59 -8.37 1.34
N LEU A 147 -7.48 -8.78 0.43
CA LEU A 147 -8.18 -10.06 0.51
C LEU A 147 -7.20 -11.23 0.48
N GLY A 148 -6.25 -11.24 -0.45
CA GLY A 148 -5.24 -12.28 -0.58
C GLY A 148 -4.38 -12.45 0.68
N HIS A 149 -3.90 -11.34 1.23
CA HIS A 149 -3.13 -11.32 2.47
C HIS A 149 -3.92 -11.92 3.65
N ILE A 150 -5.17 -11.47 3.83
CA ILE A 150 -6.03 -11.92 4.92
C ILE A 150 -6.35 -13.41 4.81
N LEU A 151 -6.66 -13.90 3.60
CA LEU A 151 -6.89 -15.32 3.34
C LEU A 151 -5.65 -16.16 3.60
N ARG A 152 -4.47 -15.68 3.19
CA ARG A 152 -3.19 -16.37 3.42
C ARG A 152 -2.92 -16.53 4.91
N VAL A 153 -3.04 -15.45 5.69
CA VAL A 153 -2.82 -15.48 7.14
C VAL A 153 -3.90 -16.28 7.86
N SER A 154 -5.12 -16.34 7.31
CA SER A 154 -6.21 -17.20 7.81
C SER A 154 -6.08 -18.67 7.40
N GLY A 155 -5.10 -19.01 6.55
CA GLY A 155 -4.76 -20.38 6.14
C GLY A 155 -5.42 -20.86 4.85
N ASP A 156 -6.29 -20.07 4.21
CA ASP A 156 -6.88 -20.40 2.92
C ASP A 156 -5.95 -19.99 1.77
N LYS A 157 -4.89 -20.78 1.59
CA LYS A 157 -3.84 -20.50 0.60
C LYS A 157 -4.32 -20.58 -0.84
N ASP A 158 -5.37 -21.35 -1.13
CA ASP A 158 -5.92 -21.46 -2.49
C ASP A 158 -6.70 -20.21 -2.87
N ALA A 159 -7.63 -19.76 -2.01
CA ALA A 159 -8.34 -18.51 -2.24
C ALA A 159 -7.40 -17.29 -2.19
N ALA A 160 -6.40 -17.32 -1.31
CA ALA A 160 -5.36 -16.28 -1.27
C ALA A 160 -4.60 -16.17 -2.60
N LEU A 161 -4.22 -17.32 -3.20
CA LEU A 161 -3.51 -17.34 -4.46
C LEU A 161 -4.36 -16.77 -5.60
N GLU A 162 -5.67 -17.05 -5.63
CA GLU A 162 -6.58 -16.45 -6.61
C GLU A 162 -6.64 -14.92 -6.49
N ALA A 163 -6.80 -14.41 -5.26
CA ALA A 163 -6.86 -12.97 -5.02
C ALA A 163 -5.52 -12.27 -5.32
N LEU A 164 -4.39 -12.84 -4.89
CA LEU A 164 -3.06 -12.29 -5.20
C LEU A 164 -2.75 -12.32 -6.70
N THR A 165 -3.23 -13.34 -7.43
CA THR A 165 -3.09 -13.39 -8.89
C THR A 165 -3.82 -12.24 -9.57
N LYS A 166 -5.02 -11.87 -9.08
CA LYS A 166 -5.75 -10.69 -9.58
C LYS A 166 -5.02 -9.40 -9.24
N ALA A 167 -4.47 -9.28 -8.03
CA ALA A 167 -3.68 -8.12 -7.62
C ALA A 167 -2.47 -7.89 -8.54
N VAL A 168 -1.67 -8.94 -8.78
CA VAL A 168 -0.51 -8.90 -9.69
C VAL A 168 -0.94 -8.69 -11.15
N SER A 169 -2.09 -9.20 -11.57
CA SER A 169 -2.59 -8.95 -12.93
C SER A 169 -3.00 -7.50 -13.15
N ALA A 170 -3.59 -6.86 -12.14
CA ALA A 170 -3.97 -5.45 -12.17
C ALA A 170 -2.75 -4.52 -12.03
N GLU A 171 -1.78 -4.91 -11.20
CA GLU A 171 -0.55 -4.15 -10.96
C GLU A 171 0.67 -5.11 -10.95
N PRO A 172 1.30 -5.34 -12.13
CA PRO A 172 2.38 -6.32 -12.28
C PRO A 172 3.61 -6.07 -11.42
N GLU A 173 3.80 -4.85 -10.94
CA GLU A 173 4.94 -4.41 -10.13
C GLU A 173 4.58 -4.29 -8.64
N MET A 174 3.39 -4.75 -8.22
CA MET A 174 2.99 -4.75 -6.81
C MET A 174 3.83 -5.76 -6.00
N MET A 175 4.97 -5.30 -5.49
CA MET A 175 5.99 -6.11 -4.83
C MET A 175 5.45 -6.95 -3.67
N ILE A 176 4.61 -6.36 -2.82
CA ILE A 176 3.98 -7.07 -1.70
C ILE A 176 3.11 -8.25 -2.17
N ALA A 177 2.46 -8.12 -3.32
CA ALA A 177 1.65 -9.19 -3.89
C ALA A 177 2.54 -10.25 -4.56
N LEU A 178 3.56 -9.85 -5.33
CA LEU A 178 4.54 -10.76 -5.94
C LEU A 178 5.22 -11.65 -4.89
N TYR A 179 5.66 -11.05 -3.78
CA TYR A 179 6.32 -11.76 -2.70
C TYR A 179 5.39 -12.78 -2.03
N GLU A 180 4.19 -12.36 -1.61
CA GLU A 180 3.24 -13.26 -0.95
C GLU A 180 2.72 -14.36 -1.89
N GLN A 181 2.52 -14.04 -3.18
CA GLN A 181 2.15 -15.03 -4.19
C GLN A 181 3.27 -16.05 -4.40
N GLY A 182 4.52 -15.59 -4.52
CA GLY A 182 5.71 -16.43 -4.66
C GLY A 182 5.89 -17.39 -3.49
N MET A 183 5.70 -16.91 -2.26
CA MET A 183 5.74 -17.76 -1.07
C MET A 183 4.69 -18.88 -1.12
N ILE A 184 3.42 -18.55 -1.43
CA ILE A 184 2.36 -19.55 -1.50
C ILE A 184 2.65 -20.58 -2.60
N LEU A 185 3.15 -20.15 -3.76
CA LEU A 185 3.51 -21.02 -4.87
C LEU A 185 4.64 -21.98 -4.49
N ALA A 186 5.68 -21.49 -3.80
CA ALA A 186 6.78 -22.32 -3.32
C ALA A 186 6.29 -23.38 -2.32
N GLU A 187 5.45 -22.99 -1.35
CA GLU A 187 4.85 -23.93 -0.39
C GLU A 187 3.97 -25.00 -1.05
N LYS A 188 3.34 -24.68 -2.19
CA LYS A 188 2.55 -25.61 -3.00
C LYS A 188 3.40 -26.43 -3.99
N GLY A 189 4.72 -26.24 -4.02
CA GLY A 189 5.63 -26.93 -4.93
C GLY A 189 5.57 -26.45 -6.39
N ARG A 190 4.93 -25.31 -6.67
CA ARG A 190 4.88 -24.66 -7.98
C ARG A 190 6.13 -23.80 -8.17
N LEU A 191 7.29 -24.45 -8.19
CA LEU A 191 8.60 -23.82 -8.04
C LEU A 191 8.95 -22.88 -9.20
N GLU A 192 8.61 -23.22 -10.44
CA GLU A 192 8.86 -22.36 -11.61
C GLU A 192 8.11 -21.02 -11.52
N GLU A 193 6.86 -21.06 -11.05
CA GLU A 193 6.03 -19.86 -10.92
C GLU A 193 6.46 -19.02 -9.71
N ALA A 194 6.88 -19.67 -8.62
CA ALA A 194 7.47 -18.99 -7.48
C ALA A 194 8.77 -18.27 -7.87
N LEU A 195 9.65 -18.96 -8.63
CA LEU A 195 10.89 -18.40 -9.15
C LEU A 195 10.63 -17.14 -9.96
N SER A 196 9.68 -17.17 -10.90
CA SER A 196 9.33 -16.01 -11.72
C SER A 196 8.85 -14.82 -10.90
N ASN A 197 8.07 -15.04 -9.84
CA ASN A 197 7.59 -13.97 -8.96
C ASN A 197 8.74 -13.32 -8.16
N PHE A 198 9.63 -14.13 -7.60
CA PHE A 198 10.77 -13.59 -6.85
C PHE A 198 11.81 -12.93 -7.77
N GLU A 199 11.99 -13.39 -9.01
CA GLU A 199 12.85 -12.72 -9.99
C GLU A 199 12.30 -11.33 -10.34
N LYS A 200 11.00 -11.20 -10.62
CA LYS A 200 10.36 -9.88 -10.82
C LYS A 200 10.46 -8.98 -9.59
N PHE A 201 10.30 -9.54 -8.39
CA PHE A 201 10.47 -8.78 -7.15
C PHE A 201 11.88 -8.21 -7.03
N LEU A 202 12.91 -9.00 -7.33
CA LEU A 202 14.31 -8.56 -7.30
C LEU A 202 14.72 -7.65 -8.46
N GLU A 203 14.00 -7.65 -9.58
CA GLU A 203 14.19 -6.62 -10.62
C GLU A 203 13.89 -5.21 -10.07
N ILE A 204 12.96 -5.11 -9.11
CA ILE A 204 12.56 -3.85 -8.46
C ILE A 204 13.39 -3.58 -7.19
N HIS A 205 13.64 -4.61 -6.38
CA HIS A 205 14.46 -4.55 -5.17
C HIS A 205 15.63 -5.53 -5.22
N PRO A 206 16.71 -5.19 -5.96
CA PRO A 206 17.83 -6.13 -6.19
C PRO A 206 18.58 -6.53 -4.92
N ASP A 207 18.47 -5.74 -3.86
CA ASP A 207 19.19 -5.94 -2.60
C ASP A 207 18.33 -6.57 -1.48
N ASP A 208 17.12 -7.06 -1.77
CA ASP A 208 16.28 -7.72 -0.75
C ASP A 208 16.84 -9.09 -0.34
N PRO A 209 17.30 -9.26 0.91
CA PRO A 209 17.95 -10.51 1.35
C PRO A 209 16.97 -11.68 1.41
N SER A 210 15.72 -11.43 1.78
CA SER A 210 14.70 -12.47 1.97
C SER A 210 14.24 -13.05 0.63
N ALA A 211 14.05 -12.22 -0.39
CA ALA A 211 13.76 -12.66 -1.74
C ALA A 211 14.96 -13.40 -2.37
N SER A 212 16.18 -12.95 -2.09
CA SER A 212 17.40 -13.64 -2.54
C SER A 212 17.55 -15.04 -1.91
N GLU A 213 17.27 -15.18 -0.61
CA GLU A 213 17.25 -16.48 0.09
C GLU A 213 16.15 -17.39 -0.44
N ALA A 214 14.95 -16.85 -0.69
CA ALA A 214 13.84 -17.60 -1.28
C ALA A 214 14.22 -18.15 -2.68
N LEU A 215 14.84 -17.34 -3.54
CA LEU A 215 15.32 -17.80 -4.85
C LEU A 215 16.37 -18.90 -4.73
N ALA A 216 17.35 -18.76 -3.83
CA ALA A 216 18.37 -19.78 -3.63
C ALA A 216 17.75 -21.11 -3.21
N THR A 217 16.80 -21.07 -2.26
CA THR A 217 16.06 -22.25 -1.78
C THR A 217 15.26 -22.90 -2.91
N ILE A 218 14.52 -22.11 -3.70
CA ILE A 218 13.74 -22.62 -4.83
C ILE A 218 14.64 -23.28 -5.87
N ARG A 219 15.77 -22.66 -6.22
CA ARG A 219 16.73 -23.20 -7.20
C ARG A 219 17.37 -24.50 -6.72
N GLU A 220 17.68 -24.62 -5.42
CA GLU A 220 18.17 -25.87 -4.83
C GLU A 220 17.12 -26.98 -4.93
N GLN A 221 15.87 -26.68 -4.59
CA GLN A 221 14.76 -27.65 -4.69
C GLN A 221 14.48 -28.11 -6.13
N MET A 222 14.69 -27.25 -7.13
CA MET A 222 14.53 -27.61 -8.55
C MET A 222 15.71 -28.42 -9.10
N GLY A 223 16.89 -28.35 -8.46
CA GLY A 223 18.11 -29.04 -8.87
C GLY A 223 18.35 -30.40 -8.18
N ALA A 224 17.53 -30.76 -7.19
CA ALA A 224 17.58 -32.00 -6.42
C ALA A 224 16.62 -33.07 -6.99
#